data_AF-A0A7X9CC78-F1
#
_entry.id   AF-A0A7X9CC78-F1
#
_cell.length_a   1.000
_cell.length_b   1.000
_cell.length_c   1.000
_cell.angle_alpha   90.00
_cell.angle_beta   90.00
_cell.angle_gamma   90.00
#
_symmetry.space_group_name_H-M   'P 1'
#
loop_
_entity.id
_entity.type
_entity.pdbx_description
1 polymer ?
#
loop_
_entity_poly.entity_id
_entity_poly.type
_entity_poly.pdbx_seq_one_letter_code
_entity_poly.pdbx_strand_id
1 'polypeptide(L)'
;LFETAGDKGLFMAVIGATALAFFSMVGFEDSVNMAEETVDPVKNFPKALIGGLSITGVVYVLISVIAVAVVPIGELTEASTPLLTVVEVGAPDIPIDTIFAFISIFAVANTVLINMMMASRLLYGMSKQGVLPGFLRGVLRVRRTPWAGIVFSTVLAAVLVLSVRFVLADQTIGALGGTTALLLLAVFGLVNIAVLVLRRDRVDVRHFRTPTVLPVIGAITSFALITPLAQPRENYVIAGGLLAIGLLLYVITWFYNSAVKARRTRFRHPDDLGRP
;
A
#
# COMPACT_ATOMS: atom_id res chain seq x y z
N LEU A 1 30.12 5.80 -17.08
CA LEU A 1 30.38 4.75 -16.08
C LEU A 1 29.38 4.98 -14.96
N PHE A 2 28.42 4.08 -14.76
CA PHE A 2 27.42 4.22 -13.70
C PHE A 2 28.12 3.96 -12.35
N GLU A 3 28.38 5.01 -11.59
CA GLU A 3 28.81 4.87 -10.19
C GLU A 3 27.60 4.48 -9.35
N THR A 4 27.64 3.26 -8.79
CA THR A 4 26.65 2.80 -7.84
C THR A 4 26.94 3.42 -6.48
N ALA A 5 25.89 3.88 -5.78
CA ALA A 5 25.97 4.51 -4.45
C ALA A 5 26.33 3.53 -3.29
N GLY A 6 27.18 2.55 -3.57
CA GLY A 6 27.71 1.58 -2.62
C GLY A 6 28.47 0.47 -3.33
N ASP A 7 29.32 -0.24 -2.57
CA ASP A 7 30.09 -1.45 -2.94
C ASP A 7 29.21 -2.66 -3.35
N LYS A 8 27.98 -2.42 -3.80
CA LYS A 8 27.04 -3.42 -4.28
C LYS A 8 27.15 -3.47 -5.80
N GLY A 9 27.45 -4.65 -6.35
CA GLY A 9 27.47 -4.85 -7.81
C GLY A 9 26.15 -4.42 -8.47
N LEU A 10 26.21 -4.03 -9.75
CA LEU A 10 25.09 -3.48 -10.54
C LEU A 10 23.75 -4.21 -10.29
N PHE A 11 23.79 -5.54 -10.24
CA PHE A 11 22.61 -6.37 -9.98
C PHE A 11 21.94 -6.07 -8.63
N MET A 12 22.73 -5.92 -7.57
CA MET A 12 22.23 -5.61 -6.22
C MET A 12 21.71 -4.17 -6.11
N ALA A 13 22.33 -3.23 -6.82
CA ALA A 13 21.84 -1.86 -6.91
C ALA A 13 20.47 -1.80 -7.62
N VAL A 14 20.32 -2.52 -8.73
CA VAL A 14 19.04 -2.61 -9.48
C VAL A 14 17.95 -3.25 -8.63
N ILE A 15 18.25 -4.31 -7.88
CA ILE A 15 17.27 -4.94 -6.98
C ILE A 15 16.80 -3.96 -5.89
N GLY A 16 17.73 -3.25 -5.23
CA GLY A 16 17.39 -2.26 -4.21
C GLY A 16 16.55 -1.10 -4.77
N ALA A 17 16.94 -0.57 -5.94
CA ALA A 17 16.19 0.48 -6.63
C ALA A 17 14.80 0.00 -7.06
N THR A 18 14.67 -1.25 -7.52
CA THR A 18 13.38 -1.85 -7.90
C THR A 18 12.47 -1.99 -6.68
N ALA A 19 13.00 -2.41 -5.54
CA ALA A 19 12.24 -2.55 -4.30
C ALA A 19 11.74 -1.19 -3.78
N LEU A 20 12.54 -0.13 -3.93
CA LEU A 20 12.12 1.24 -3.62
C LEU A 20 11.11 1.77 -4.66
N ALA A 21 11.34 1.54 -5.94
CA ALA A 21 10.41 1.94 -7.01
C ALA A 21 9.06 1.23 -6.89
N PHE A 22 9.02 0.02 -6.33
CA PHE A 22 7.76 -0.67 -6.04
C PHE A 22 6.86 0.15 -5.12
N PHE A 23 7.44 0.92 -4.19
CA PHE A 23 6.69 1.82 -3.31
C PHE A 23 5.86 2.85 -4.10
N SER A 24 6.36 3.33 -5.25
CA SER A 24 5.61 4.31 -6.06
C SER A 24 4.42 3.70 -6.81
N MET A 25 4.34 2.37 -6.86
CA MET A 25 3.21 1.65 -7.43
C MET A 25 2.17 1.22 -6.37
N VAL A 26 2.44 1.44 -5.09
CA VAL A 26 1.51 1.14 -3.99
C VAL A 26 0.19 1.90 -4.19
N GLY A 27 -0.93 1.21 -3.97
CA GLY A 27 -2.29 1.75 -4.08
C GLY A 27 -3.14 1.11 -5.18
N PHE A 28 -2.57 0.30 -6.08
CA PHE A 28 -3.38 -0.46 -7.03
C PHE A 28 -4.21 -1.55 -6.33
N GLU A 29 -3.70 -2.11 -5.24
CA GLU A 29 -4.35 -3.15 -4.44
C GLU A 29 -5.61 -2.65 -3.76
N ASP A 30 -5.67 -1.36 -3.45
CA ASP A 30 -6.82 -0.72 -2.85
C ASP A 30 -8.02 -0.72 -3.80
N SER A 31 -7.78 -0.63 -5.11
CA SER A 31 -8.85 -0.63 -6.12
C SER A 31 -9.77 -1.86 -6.02
N VAL A 32 -9.30 -2.97 -5.45
CA VAL A 32 -10.07 -4.21 -5.30
C VAL A 32 -11.31 -4.00 -4.44
N ASN A 33 -11.27 -3.15 -3.40
CA ASN A 33 -12.49 -2.92 -2.59
C ASN A 33 -13.50 -2.02 -3.31
N MET A 34 -13.12 -1.37 -4.41
CA MET A 34 -14.03 -0.65 -5.31
C MET A 34 -14.55 -1.53 -6.45
N ALA A 35 -14.06 -2.76 -6.58
CA ALA A 35 -14.58 -3.71 -7.57
C ALA A 35 -16.06 -4.01 -7.35
N GLU A 36 -16.55 -3.96 -6.10
CA GLU A 36 -17.98 -4.12 -5.76
C GLU A 36 -18.87 -3.01 -6.33
N GLU A 37 -18.30 -1.82 -6.58
CA GLU A 37 -19.00 -0.65 -7.13
C GLU A 37 -18.83 -0.53 -8.65
N THR A 38 -18.09 -1.46 -9.27
CA THR A 38 -17.79 -1.45 -10.71
C THR A 38 -18.85 -2.19 -11.52
N VAL A 39 -19.26 -1.63 -12.66
CA VAL A 39 -20.17 -2.30 -13.61
C VAL A 39 -19.42 -3.46 -14.29
N ASP A 40 -19.98 -4.68 -14.24
CA ASP A 40 -19.37 -5.92 -14.75
C ASP A 40 -17.89 -6.09 -14.31
N PRO A 41 -17.64 -6.31 -13.01
CA PRO A 41 -16.30 -6.33 -12.46
C PRO A 41 -15.44 -7.47 -13.05
N VAL A 42 -16.06 -8.56 -13.50
CA VAL A 42 -15.35 -9.72 -14.07
C VAL A 42 -14.58 -9.34 -15.34
N LYS A 43 -15.09 -8.41 -16.15
CA LYS A 43 -14.47 -8.00 -17.42
C LYS A 43 -13.80 -6.65 -17.36
N ASN A 44 -14.39 -5.69 -16.65
CA ASN A 44 -13.94 -4.30 -16.70
C ASN A 44 -12.82 -4.04 -15.70
N PHE A 45 -12.87 -4.63 -14.52
CA PHE A 45 -11.88 -4.41 -13.48
C PHE A 45 -10.46 -4.84 -13.90
N PRO A 46 -10.22 -6.05 -14.48
CA PRO A 46 -8.87 -6.42 -14.90
C PRO A 46 -8.28 -5.51 -15.99
N LYS A 47 -9.12 -5.06 -16.94
CA LYS A 47 -8.69 -4.16 -18.03
C LYS A 47 -8.32 -2.78 -17.49
N ALA A 48 -9.15 -2.24 -16.60
CA ALA A 48 -8.89 -0.96 -15.95
C ALA A 48 -7.61 -1.01 -15.11
N LEU A 49 -7.41 -2.08 -14.35
CA LEU A 49 -6.23 -2.28 -13.51
C LEU A 49 -4.93 -2.35 -14.34
N ILE A 50 -4.89 -3.22 -15.35
CA ILE A 50 -3.70 -3.38 -16.20
C ILE A 50 -3.45 -2.11 -17.02
N GLY A 51 -4.50 -1.50 -17.58
CA GLY A 51 -4.38 -0.26 -18.36
C GLY A 51 -3.86 0.90 -17.51
N GLY A 52 -4.43 1.11 -16.33
CA GLY A 52 -3.99 2.14 -15.39
C GLY A 52 -2.54 1.93 -14.95
N LEU A 53 -2.18 0.72 -14.53
CA LEU A 53 -0.82 0.39 -14.10
C LEU A 53 0.21 0.59 -15.22
N SER A 54 -0.16 0.22 -16.46
CA SER A 54 0.71 0.36 -17.63
C SER A 54 0.93 1.83 -17.99
N ILE A 55 -0.13 2.65 -17.97
CA ILE A 55 -0.02 4.10 -18.23
C ILE A 55 0.85 4.76 -17.16
N THR A 56 0.60 4.47 -15.88
CA THR A 56 1.40 5.00 -14.77
C THR A 56 2.87 4.61 -14.90
N GLY A 57 3.15 3.35 -15.22
CA GLY A 57 4.51 2.86 -15.44
C GLY A 57 5.24 3.60 -16.57
N VAL A 58 4.57 3.82 -17.70
CA VAL A 58 5.14 4.60 -18.82
C VAL A 58 5.43 6.04 -18.39
N VAL A 59 4.50 6.69 -17.69
CA VAL A 59 4.68 8.05 -17.19
C VAL A 59 5.88 8.14 -16.24
N TYR A 60 6.05 7.18 -15.32
CA TYR A 60 7.19 7.15 -14.40
C TYR A 60 8.53 7.01 -15.14
N VAL A 61 8.60 6.15 -16.15
CA VAL A 61 9.82 5.98 -16.97
C VAL A 61 10.14 7.27 -17.72
N LEU A 62 9.13 7.90 -18.34
CA LEU A 62 9.31 9.16 -19.06
C LEU A 62 9.82 10.27 -18.14
N ILE A 63 9.19 10.45 -16.98
CA ILE A 63 9.63 11.45 -15.99
C ILE A 63 11.06 11.17 -15.52
N SER A 64 11.41 9.92 -15.27
CA SER A 64 12.76 9.54 -14.83
C SER A 64 13.82 9.85 -15.90
N VAL A 65 13.52 9.58 -17.17
CA VAL A 65 14.41 9.88 -18.31
C VAL A 65 14.59 11.39 -18.46
N ILE A 66 13.51 12.17 -18.38
CA ILE A 66 13.56 13.63 -18.47
C ILE A 66 14.37 14.22 -17.31
N ALA A 67 14.15 13.76 -16.08
CA ALA A 67 14.84 14.26 -14.91
C ALA A 67 16.37 14.14 -15.04
N VAL A 68 16.87 12.97 -15.43
CA VAL A 68 18.31 12.71 -15.59
C VAL A 68 18.89 13.40 -16.84
N ALA A 69 18.07 13.72 -17.83
CA ALA A 69 18.49 14.46 -19.01
C ALA A 69 18.63 15.98 -18.77
N VAL A 70 17.85 16.54 -17.85
CA VAL A 70 17.80 17.98 -17.58
C VAL A 70 18.74 18.39 -16.44
N VAL A 71 18.85 17.58 -15.38
CA VAL A 71 19.61 17.93 -14.17
C VAL A 71 20.69 16.88 -13.89
N PRO A 72 21.94 17.29 -13.57
CA PRO A 72 22.99 16.37 -13.16
C PRO A 72 22.59 15.49 -11.97
N ILE A 73 23.01 14.22 -11.99
CA ILE A 73 22.62 13.22 -10.97
C ILE A 73 23.01 13.66 -9.55
N GLY A 74 24.16 14.32 -9.37
CA GLY A 74 24.62 14.80 -8.06
C GLY A 74 23.65 15.81 -7.43
N GLU A 75 23.14 16.76 -8.22
CA GLU A 75 22.16 17.75 -7.75
C GLU A 75 20.81 17.10 -7.44
N LEU A 76 20.39 16.11 -8.24
CA LEU A 76 19.16 15.35 -7.99
C LEU A 76 19.21 14.54 -6.70
N THR A 77 20.38 14.05 -6.30
CA THR A 77 20.55 13.28 -5.05
C THR A 77 20.61 14.16 -3.80
N GLU A 78 21.03 15.41 -3.93
CA GLU A 78 21.11 16.37 -2.82
C GLU A 78 19.83 17.19 -2.64
N ALA A 79 19.03 17.32 -3.71
CA ALA A 79 17.76 18.06 -3.68
C ALA A 79 16.72 17.38 -2.77
N SER A 80 16.13 18.16 -1.86
CA SER A 80 14.98 17.72 -1.05
C SER A 80 13.70 17.54 -1.87
N THR A 81 13.59 18.27 -3.00
CA THR A 81 12.48 18.19 -3.95
C THR A 81 12.99 18.05 -5.38
N PRO A 82 13.48 16.86 -5.80
CA PRO A 82 14.17 16.68 -7.08
C PRO A 82 13.32 17.05 -8.30
N LEU A 83 12.01 16.76 -8.26
CA LEU A 83 11.10 17.09 -9.36
C LEU A 83 10.86 18.59 -9.50
N LEU A 84 10.91 19.35 -8.40
CA LEU A 84 10.79 20.80 -8.46
C LEU A 84 12.02 21.39 -9.18
N THR A 85 13.22 20.94 -8.81
CA THR A 85 14.48 21.34 -9.44
C THR A 85 14.50 21.05 -10.95
N VAL A 86 13.98 19.90 -11.38
CA VAL A 86 13.86 19.56 -12.81
C VAL A 86 12.95 20.54 -13.55
N VAL A 87 11.85 20.94 -12.93
CA VAL A 87 10.88 21.85 -13.56
C VAL A 87 11.38 23.29 -13.57
N GLU A 88 12.07 23.74 -12.51
CA GLU A 88 12.73 25.06 -12.45
C GLU A 88 13.80 25.20 -13.55
N VAL A 89 14.63 24.19 -13.75
CA VAL A 89 15.66 24.19 -14.81
C VAL A 89 15.04 24.07 -16.20
N GLY A 90 13.98 23.26 -16.36
CA GLY A 90 13.34 23.00 -17.64
C GLY A 90 12.40 24.10 -18.15
N ALA A 91 11.85 24.94 -17.26
CA ALA A 91 10.88 25.97 -17.60
C ALA A 91 11.01 27.23 -16.71
N PRO A 92 12.13 27.98 -16.79
CA PRO A 92 12.45 29.07 -15.86
C PRO A 92 11.48 30.27 -15.88
N ASP A 93 10.68 30.44 -16.94
CA ASP A 93 9.77 31.58 -17.11
C ASP A 93 8.40 31.40 -16.42
N ILE A 94 8.13 30.25 -15.81
CA ILE A 94 6.86 29.97 -15.13
C ILE A 94 7.09 30.10 -13.62
N PRO A 95 6.20 30.75 -12.83
CA PRO A 95 6.29 30.80 -11.37
C PRO A 95 5.93 29.44 -10.74
N ILE A 96 6.77 28.45 -11.01
CA ILE A 96 6.59 27.04 -10.67
C ILE A 96 6.61 26.85 -9.16
N ASP A 97 7.42 27.58 -8.41
CA ASP A 97 7.58 27.37 -6.95
C ASP A 97 6.24 27.45 -6.22
N THR A 98 5.39 28.41 -6.63
CA THR A 98 4.06 28.59 -6.01
C THR A 98 3.07 27.57 -6.58
N ILE A 99 3.03 27.39 -7.90
CA ILE A 99 2.07 26.50 -8.56
C ILE A 99 2.31 25.03 -8.20
N PHE A 100 3.58 24.61 -8.17
CA PHE A 100 4.01 23.25 -7.85
C PHE A 100 3.67 22.87 -6.41
N ALA A 101 3.84 23.79 -5.46
CA ALA A 101 3.41 23.59 -4.08
C ALA A 101 1.90 23.35 -3.99
N PHE A 102 1.09 24.13 -4.71
CA PHE A 102 -0.36 23.92 -4.80
C PHE A 102 -0.70 22.56 -5.43
N ILE A 103 -0.09 22.21 -6.57
CA ILE A 103 -0.33 20.92 -7.23
C ILE A 103 0.03 19.75 -6.30
N SER A 104 1.17 19.85 -5.61
CA SER A 104 1.65 18.82 -4.71
C SER A 104 0.75 18.63 -3.50
N ILE A 105 0.28 19.71 -2.87
CA ILE A 105 -0.62 19.58 -1.72
C ILE A 105 -1.98 19.01 -2.12
N PHE A 106 -2.52 19.39 -3.28
CA PHE A 106 -3.76 18.81 -3.81
C PHE A 106 -3.59 17.32 -4.12
N ALA A 107 -2.46 16.94 -4.75
CA ALA A 107 -2.17 15.54 -5.05
C ALA A 107 -2.03 14.69 -3.78
N VAL A 108 -1.23 15.14 -2.80
CA VAL A 108 -1.04 14.44 -1.52
C VAL A 108 -2.36 14.37 -0.74
N ALA A 109 -3.13 15.45 -0.67
CA ALA A 109 -4.41 15.46 0.02
C ALA A 109 -5.40 14.47 -0.60
N ASN A 110 -5.46 14.38 -1.94
CA ASN A 110 -6.29 13.39 -2.62
C ASN A 110 -5.85 11.95 -2.29
N THR A 111 -4.55 11.67 -2.31
CA THR A 111 -4.01 10.35 -1.94
C THR A 111 -4.37 9.98 -0.49
N VAL A 112 -4.25 10.92 0.45
CA VAL A 112 -4.63 10.69 1.86
C VAL A 112 -6.14 10.43 1.98
N LEU A 113 -6.97 11.19 1.26
CA LEU A 113 -8.42 11.01 1.27
C LEU A 113 -8.83 9.61 0.78
N ILE A 114 -8.25 9.16 -0.32
CA ILE A 114 -8.49 7.82 -0.87
C ILE A 114 -8.08 6.76 0.16
N ASN A 115 -6.84 6.81 0.67
CA ASN A 115 -6.35 5.84 1.66
C ASN A 115 -7.23 5.79 2.92
N MET A 116 -7.73 6.94 3.39
CA MET A 116 -8.60 6.99 4.57
C MET A 116 -9.98 6.38 4.31
N MET A 117 -10.54 6.55 3.11
CA MET A 117 -11.76 5.86 2.71
C MET A 117 -11.54 4.33 2.69
N MET A 118 -10.44 3.87 2.11
CA MET A 118 -10.11 2.46 1.99
C MET A 118 -9.86 1.79 3.35
N ALA A 119 -9.06 2.41 4.20
CA ALA A 119 -8.78 1.94 5.55
C ALA A 119 -10.07 1.78 6.37
N SER A 120 -10.99 2.75 6.28
CA SER A 120 -12.26 2.70 7.02
C SER A 120 -13.17 1.54 6.57
N ARG A 121 -13.18 1.21 5.27
CA ARG A 121 -13.93 0.06 4.72
C ARG A 121 -13.35 -1.27 5.16
N LEU A 122 -12.02 -1.40 5.14
CA LEU A 122 -11.32 -2.59 5.59
C LEU A 122 -11.57 -2.85 7.09
N LEU A 123 -11.42 -1.83 7.93
CA LEU A 123 -11.68 -1.91 9.37
C LEU A 123 -13.13 -2.31 9.67
N TYR A 124 -14.09 -1.76 8.94
CA TYR A 124 -15.50 -2.13 9.05
C TYR A 124 -15.73 -3.61 8.65
N GLY A 125 -15.17 -4.05 7.53
CA GLY A 125 -15.26 -5.44 7.05
C GLY A 125 -14.68 -6.44 8.06
N MET A 126 -13.49 -6.16 8.59
CA MET A 126 -12.82 -6.98 9.61
C MET A 126 -13.60 -6.98 10.94
N SER A 127 -14.19 -5.84 11.33
CA SER A 127 -15.06 -5.77 12.51
C SER A 127 -16.36 -6.55 12.30
N LYS A 128 -16.95 -6.56 11.11
CA LYS A 128 -18.12 -7.40 10.76
C LYS A 128 -17.82 -8.89 10.91
N GLN A 129 -16.62 -9.31 10.49
CA GLN A 129 -16.12 -10.68 10.63
C GLN A 129 -15.67 -11.04 12.07
N GLY A 130 -15.64 -10.07 12.99
CA GLY A 130 -15.30 -10.30 14.40
C GLY A 130 -13.80 -10.41 14.68
N VAL A 131 -12.95 -10.08 13.71
CA VAL A 131 -11.49 -10.02 13.86
C VAL A 131 -11.08 -8.77 14.67
N LEU A 132 -11.85 -7.70 14.54
CA LEU A 132 -11.67 -6.43 15.25
C LEU A 132 -12.78 -6.19 16.29
N PRO A 133 -12.52 -5.38 17.32
CA PRO A 133 -13.47 -5.15 18.40
C PRO A 133 -14.74 -4.48 17.86
N GLY A 134 -15.88 -4.79 18.49
CA GLY A 134 -17.20 -4.47 17.96
C GLY A 134 -17.50 -2.97 17.82
N PHE A 135 -16.76 -2.10 18.52
CA PHE A 135 -16.94 -0.64 18.43
C PHE A 135 -16.56 -0.10 17.04
N LEU A 136 -15.64 -0.75 16.32
CA LEU A 136 -15.25 -0.38 14.95
C LEU A 136 -16.32 -0.70 13.90
N ARG A 137 -17.40 -1.40 14.29
CA ARG A 137 -18.55 -1.67 13.42
C ARG A 137 -19.52 -0.48 13.33
N GLY A 138 -19.28 0.58 14.09
CA GLY A 138 -20.15 1.75 14.15
C GLY A 138 -20.24 2.47 12.80
N VAL A 139 -21.43 2.46 12.20
CA VAL A 139 -21.77 3.21 10.98
C VAL A 139 -22.81 4.29 11.30
N LEU A 140 -22.70 5.45 10.65
CA LEU A 140 -23.70 6.51 10.76
C LEU A 140 -25.03 6.04 10.16
N ARG A 141 -26.13 6.24 10.91
CA ARG A 141 -27.46 5.74 10.57
C ARG A 141 -28.03 6.31 9.26
N VAL A 142 -27.65 7.55 8.91
CA VAL A 142 -28.17 8.26 7.72
C VAL A 142 -27.23 8.12 6.52
N ARG A 143 -25.92 8.33 6.71
CA ARG A 143 -24.93 8.35 5.62
C ARG A 143 -24.26 7.00 5.38
N ARG A 144 -24.52 5.99 6.23
CA ARG A 144 -23.89 4.66 6.22
C ARG A 144 -22.35 4.69 6.23
N THR A 145 -21.75 5.80 6.65
CA THR A 145 -20.30 5.99 6.71
C THR A 145 -19.72 5.39 8.00
N PRO A 146 -18.62 4.60 7.93
CA PRO A 146 -17.99 3.96 9.08
C PRO A 146 -17.15 4.95 9.90
N TRP A 147 -17.82 5.84 10.64
CA TRP A 147 -17.15 6.91 11.40
C TRP A 147 -16.16 6.39 12.44
N ALA A 148 -16.45 5.25 13.08
CA ALA A 148 -15.56 4.66 14.08
C ALA A 148 -14.24 4.19 13.46
N GLY A 149 -14.29 3.65 12.24
CA GLY A 149 -13.10 3.27 11.46
C GLY A 149 -12.28 4.50 11.06
N ILE A 150 -12.94 5.58 10.63
CA ILE A 150 -12.27 6.84 10.27
C ILE A 150 -11.56 7.41 11.49
N VAL A 151 -12.26 7.64 12.60
CA VAL A 151 -11.67 8.20 13.83
C VAL A 151 -10.50 7.36 14.32
N PHE A 152 -10.65 6.04 14.35
CA PHE A 152 -9.56 5.15 14.77
C PHE A 152 -8.34 5.25 13.84
N SER A 153 -8.55 5.24 12.52
CA SER A 153 -7.46 5.37 11.55
C SER A 153 -6.76 6.73 11.64
N THR A 154 -7.51 7.82 11.85
CA THR A 154 -6.96 9.17 12.01
C THR A 154 -6.17 9.30 13.31
N VAL A 155 -6.69 8.77 14.42
CA VAL A 155 -5.96 8.77 15.70
C VAL A 155 -4.68 7.94 15.60
N LEU A 156 -4.74 6.76 14.99
CA LEU A 156 -3.57 5.92 14.79
C LEU A 156 -2.52 6.62 13.90
N ALA A 157 -2.96 7.25 12.80
CA ALA A 157 -2.09 8.03 11.93
C ALA A 157 -1.48 9.23 12.68
N ALA A 158 -2.25 9.97 13.47
CA ALA A 158 -1.76 11.09 14.27
C ALA A 158 -0.72 10.63 15.30
N VAL A 159 -0.99 9.51 16.00
CA VAL A 159 -0.04 8.91 16.95
C VAL A 159 1.25 8.50 16.23
N LEU A 160 1.17 7.87 15.06
CA LEU A 160 2.35 7.50 14.28
C LEU A 160 3.15 8.74 13.85
N VAL A 161 2.48 9.78 13.33
CA VAL A 161 3.13 11.03 12.92
C VAL A 161 3.82 11.71 14.09
N LEU A 162 3.14 11.81 15.24
CA LEU A 162 3.72 12.38 16.46
C LEU A 162 4.88 11.53 16.99
N SER A 163 4.73 10.21 16.98
CA SER A 163 5.80 9.30 17.43
C SER A 163 7.03 9.42 16.55
N VAL A 164 6.85 9.52 15.23
CA VAL A 164 7.95 9.77 14.29
C VAL A 164 8.59 11.11 14.62
N ARG A 165 7.81 12.20 14.67
CA ARG A 165 8.33 13.55 14.94
C ARG A 165 9.11 13.68 16.26
N PHE A 166 8.68 12.98 17.33
CA PHE A 166 9.26 13.14 18.67
C PHE A 166 10.30 12.08 19.05
N VAL A 167 10.27 10.89 18.44
CA VAL A 167 11.08 9.74 18.87
C VAL A 167 12.03 9.25 17.77
N LEU A 168 11.70 9.44 16.49
CA LEU A 168 12.49 8.91 15.36
C LEU A 168 13.02 10.06 14.47
N ALA A 169 14.30 10.03 14.10
CA ALA A 169 14.92 11.08 13.28
C ALA A 169 14.30 11.21 11.87
N ASP A 170 14.50 12.34 11.17
CA ASP A 170 13.94 12.64 9.82
C ASP A 170 14.17 11.54 8.77
N GLN A 171 15.24 10.76 8.89
CA GLN A 171 15.55 9.60 8.03
C GLN A 171 14.47 8.50 8.07
N THR A 172 13.57 8.55 9.04
CA THR A 172 12.52 7.55 9.27
C THR A 172 11.40 7.64 8.24
N ILE A 173 11.16 8.80 7.62
CA ILE A 173 10.09 8.93 6.62
C ILE A 173 10.34 7.99 5.43
N GLY A 174 11.59 7.93 4.95
CA GLY A 174 12.00 6.98 3.92
C GLY A 174 11.88 5.52 4.39
N ALA A 175 12.24 5.25 5.65
CA ALA A 175 12.12 3.92 6.25
C ALA A 175 10.65 3.46 6.36
N LEU A 176 9.70 4.36 6.65
CA LEU A 176 8.27 4.04 6.70
C LEU A 176 7.73 3.63 5.32
N GLY A 177 8.12 4.34 4.27
CA GLY A 177 7.76 3.97 2.90
C GLY A 177 8.30 2.58 2.54
N GLY A 178 9.58 2.34 2.83
CA GLY A 178 10.23 1.05 2.62
C GLY A 178 9.60 -0.09 3.43
N THR A 179 9.26 0.15 4.70
CA THR A 179 8.52 -0.82 5.54
C THR A 179 7.13 -1.11 4.99
N THR A 180 6.41 -0.09 4.51
CA THR A 180 5.09 -0.27 3.91
C THR A 180 5.17 -1.15 2.67
N ALA A 181 6.13 -0.87 1.78
CA ALA A 181 6.40 -1.70 0.61
C ALA A 181 6.75 -3.14 0.99
N LEU A 182 7.59 -3.34 2.02
CA LEU A 182 7.97 -4.66 2.52
C LEU A 182 6.74 -5.46 3.01
N LEU A 183 5.88 -4.85 3.83
CA LEU A 183 4.66 -5.49 4.33
C LEU A 183 3.69 -5.80 3.19
N LEU A 184 3.53 -4.91 2.23
CA LEU A 184 2.68 -5.14 1.05
C LEU A 184 3.22 -6.25 0.15
N LEU A 185 4.53 -6.32 -0.07
CA LEU A 185 5.15 -7.45 -0.77
C LEU A 185 4.85 -8.77 -0.06
N ALA A 186 4.88 -8.80 1.28
CA ALA A 186 4.51 -9.99 2.05
C ALA A 186 3.03 -10.36 1.84
N VAL A 187 2.14 -9.37 1.86
CA VAL A 187 0.71 -9.56 1.55
C VAL A 187 0.54 -10.10 0.12
N PHE A 188 1.23 -9.54 -0.88
CA PHE A 188 1.16 -10.02 -2.26
C PHE A 188 1.71 -11.43 -2.42
N GLY A 189 2.80 -11.79 -1.75
CA GLY A 189 3.30 -13.16 -1.71
C GLY A 189 2.25 -14.13 -1.17
N LEU A 190 1.61 -13.77 -0.06
CA LEU A 190 0.53 -14.56 0.55
C LEU A 190 -0.72 -14.64 -0.35
N VAL A 191 -1.14 -13.55 -0.98
CA VAL A 191 -2.28 -13.52 -1.91
C VAL A 191 -2.02 -14.40 -3.13
N ASN A 192 -0.81 -14.35 -3.71
CA ASN A 192 -0.43 -15.21 -4.82
C ASN A 192 -0.46 -16.70 -4.44
N ILE A 193 0.04 -17.05 -3.25
CA ILE A 193 -0.07 -18.42 -2.72
C ILE A 193 -1.54 -18.80 -2.50
N ALA A 194 -2.34 -17.91 -1.90
CA ALA A 194 -3.75 -18.16 -1.63
C ALA A 194 -4.53 -18.46 -2.91
N VAL A 195 -4.27 -17.72 -4.00
CA VAL A 195 -4.88 -17.99 -5.31
C VAL A 195 -4.51 -19.39 -5.83
N LEU A 196 -3.26 -19.84 -5.65
CA LEU A 196 -2.84 -21.19 -6.04
C LEU A 196 -3.54 -22.28 -5.22
N VAL A 197 -3.76 -22.03 -3.92
CA VAL A 197 -4.46 -22.94 -3.01
C VAL A 197 -5.96 -23.00 -3.33
N LEU A 198 -6.64 -21.84 -3.42
CA LEU A 198 -8.07 -21.74 -3.70
C LEU A 198 -8.46 -22.23 -5.10
N ARG A 199 -7.50 -22.37 -6.02
CA ARG A 199 -7.78 -22.89 -7.37
C ARG A 199 -8.33 -24.32 -7.36
N ARG A 200 -8.14 -25.06 -6.27
CA ARG A 200 -8.71 -26.40 -6.06
C ARG A 200 -10.19 -26.36 -5.67
N ASP A 201 -10.68 -25.23 -5.17
CA ASP A 201 -12.06 -25.06 -4.74
C ASP A 201 -12.96 -24.73 -5.94
N ARG A 202 -14.12 -25.38 -5.99
CA ARG A 202 -15.14 -25.10 -7.01
C ARG A 202 -16.07 -24.01 -6.49
N VAL A 203 -16.09 -22.88 -7.17
CA VAL A 203 -17.02 -21.78 -6.90
C VAL A 203 -17.93 -21.62 -8.11
N ASP A 204 -19.24 -21.61 -7.87
CA ASP A 204 -20.29 -21.62 -8.91
C ASP A 204 -20.60 -20.23 -9.51
N VAL A 205 -19.82 -19.21 -9.14
CA VAL A 205 -19.98 -17.84 -9.64
C VAL A 205 -19.01 -17.59 -10.80
N ARG A 206 -19.36 -16.69 -11.73
CA ARG A 206 -18.46 -16.30 -12.83
C ARG A 206 -17.29 -15.49 -12.26
N HIS A 207 -16.05 -15.93 -12.54
CA HIS A 207 -14.84 -15.24 -12.12
C HIS A 207 -13.79 -15.22 -13.23
N PHE A 208 -12.92 -14.22 -13.17
CA PHE A 208 -11.73 -14.15 -14.02
C PHE A 208 -10.69 -15.18 -13.55
N ARG A 209 -10.18 -16.02 -14.45
CA ARG A 209 -9.12 -17.00 -14.16
C ARG A 209 -7.81 -16.54 -14.77
N THR A 210 -6.83 -16.24 -13.91
CA THR A 210 -5.46 -15.95 -14.33
C THR A 210 -4.72 -17.24 -14.76
N PRO A 211 -3.80 -17.14 -15.74
CA PRO A 211 -2.80 -18.17 -16.02
C PRO A 211 -2.00 -18.54 -14.77
N THR A 212 -1.79 -19.83 -14.51
CA THR A 212 -1.12 -20.34 -13.30
C THR A 212 0.33 -19.85 -13.15
N VAL A 213 0.97 -19.51 -14.27
CA VAL A 213 2.35 -19.00 -14.30
C VAL A 213 2.45 -17.64 -13.60
N LEU A 214 1.42 -16.79 -13.71
CA LEU A 214 1.46 -15.43 -13.16
C LEU A 214 1.51 -15.41 -11.62
N PRO A 215 0.64 -16.13 -10.88
CA PRO A 215 0.76 -16.19 -9.41
C PRO A 215 2.06 -16.82 -8.92
N VAL A 216 2.60 -17.80 -9.64
CA VAL A 216 3.88 -18.43 -9.26
C VAL A 216 5.02 -17.43 -9.38
N ILE A 217 5.12 -16.73 -10.53
CA ILE A 217 6.12 -15.68 -10.72
C ILE A 217 5.93 -14.57 -9.67
N GLY A 218 4.69 -14.12 -9.46
CA GLY A 218 4.36 -13.07 -8.49
C GLY A 218 4.74 -13.43 -7.05
N ALA A 219 4.51 -14.68 -6.63
CA ALA A 219 4.94 -15.15 -5.31
C ALA A 219 6.47 -15.14 -5.21
N ILE A 220 7.17 -15.72 -6.20
CA ILE A 220 8.64 -15.80 -6.19
C ILE A 220 9.25 -14.40 -6.18
N THR A 221 8.79 -13.48 -7.02
CA THR A 221 9.32 -12.11 -7.08
C THR A 221 9.03 -11.33 -5.80
N SER A 222 7.82 -11.48 -5.24
CA SER A 222 7.46 -10.82 -3.98
C SER A 222 8.36 -11.29 -2.84
N PHE A 223 8.57 -12.59 -2.66
CA PHE A 223 9.46 -13.11 -1.61
C PHE A 223 10.93 -12.80 -1.87
N ALA A 224 11.37 -12.78 -3.13
CA ALA A 224 12.72 -12.34 -3.48
C ALA A 224 12.96 -10.88 -3.08
N LEU A 225 12.00 -9.98 -3.31
CA LEU A 225 12.09 -8.56 -2.96
C LEU A 225 11.88 -8.27 -1.46
N ILE A 226 11.32 -9.21 -0.69
CA ILE A 226 11.29 -9.15 0.79
C ILE A 226 12.62 -9.59 1.40
N THR A 227 13.53 -10.18 0.63
CA THR A 227 14.77 -10.71 1.20
C THR A 227 15.71 -9.55 1.60
N PRO A 228 16.60 -9.70 2.62
CA PRO A 228 17.55 -8.65 3.05
C PRO A 228 18.50 -8.13 1.96
N LEU A 229 18.51 -8.80 0.80
CA LEU A 229 19.21 -8.40 -0.41
C LEU A 229 18.59 -7.13 -1.05
N ALA A 230 17.29 -6.91 -0.86
CA ALA A 230 16.52 -5.86 -1.52
C ALA A 230 16.08 -4.72 -0.59
N GLN A 231 16.08 -4.93 0.73
CA GLN A 231 15.55 -3.97 1.71
C GLN A 231 16.55 -3.69 2.86
N PRO A 232 16.69 -2.44 3.32
CA PRO A 232 17.47 -2.07 4.51
C PRO A 232 17.04 -2.84 5.76
N ARG A 233 17.99 -3.10 6.67
CA ARG A 233 17.73 -3.82 7.93
C ARG A 233 16.74 -3.09 8.85
N GLU A 234 16.74 -1.77 8.81
CA GLU A 234 15.85 -0.91 9.58
C GLU A 234 14.37 -1.19 9.27
N ASN A 235 14.04 -1.46 8.01
CA ASN A 235 12.67 -1.71 7.57
C ASN A 235 12.06 -2.94 8.25
N TYR A 236 12.87 -3.96 8.55
CA TYR A 236 12.43 -5.18 9.23
C TYR A 236 12.17 -4.98 10.71
N VAL A 237 12.96 -4.13 11.37
CA VAL A 237 12.77 -3.82 12.79
C VAL A 237 11.45 -3.08 12.97
N ILE A 238 11.21 -2.07 12.13
CA ILE A 238 9.95 -1.32 12.13
C ILE A 238 8.78 -2.24 11.74
N ALA A 239 8.93 -3.06 10.69
CA ALA A 239 7.91 -4.03 10.29
C ALA A 239 7.56 -5.01 11.42
N GLY A 240 8.57 -5.54 12.11
CA GLY A 240 8.41 -6.43 13.26
C GLY A 240 7.68 -5.76 14.41
N GLY A 241 8.01 -4.50 14.71
CA GLY A 241 7.30 -3.70 15.70
C GLY A 241 5.82 -3.48 15.34
N LEU A 242 5.53 -3.12 14.09
CA LEU A 242 4.15 -2.94 13.60
C LEU A 242 3.35 -4.25 13.64
N LEU A 243 3.95 -5.37 13.24
CA LEU A 243 3.32 -6.68 13.33
C LEU A 243 3.07 -7.10 14.79
N ALA A 244 4.00 -6.80 15.70
CA ALA A 244 3.83 -7.06 17.12
C ALA A 244 2.68 -6.22 17.71
N ILE A 245 2.56 -4.94 17.35
CA ILE A 245 1.41 -4.10 17.72
C ILE A 245 0.11 -4.70 17.17
N GLY A 246 0.08 -5.09 15.90
CA GLY A 246 -1.07 -5.74 15.28
C GLY A 246 -1.49 -7.03 15.99
N LEU A 247 -0.51 -7.88 16.34
CA LEU A 247 -0.74 -9.11 17.11
C LEU A 247 -1.25 -8.81 18.52
N LEU A 248 -0.68 -7.81 19.20
CA LEU A 248 -1.11 -7.39 20.53
C LEU A 248 -2.57 -6.89 20.50
N LEU A 249 -2.93 -6.06 19.53
CA LEU A 249 -4.30 -5.61 19.31
C LEU A 249 -5.25 -6.78 19.01
N TYR A 250 -4.81 -7.74 18.21
CA TYR A 250 -5.57 -8.96 17.95
C TYR A 250 -5.79 -9.80 19.21
N VAL A 251 -4.75 -10.00 20.02
CA VAL A 251 -4.83 -10.76 21.28
C VAL A 251 -5.75 -10.06 22.28
N ILE A 252 -5.64 -8.74 22.45
CA ILE A 252 -6.57 -7.95 23.29
C ILE A 252 -8.01 -8.13 22.80
N THR A 253 -8.22 -8.05 21.49
CA THR A 253 -9.54 -8.24 20.88
C THR A 253 -10.06 -9.65 21.08
N TRP A 254 -9.19 -10.66 20.97
CA TRP A 254 -9.52 -12.06 21.19
C TRP A 254 -9.92 -12.31 22.64
N PHE A 255 -9.19 -11.75 23.61
CA PHE A 255 -9.56 -11.81 25.03
C PHE A 255 -10.89 -11.08 25.29
N TYR A 256 -11.08 -9.88 24.74
CA TYR A 256 -12.32 -9.12 24.88
C TYR A 256 -13.52 -9.87 24.27
N ASN A 257 -13.39 -10.42 23.06
CA ASN A 257 -14.45 -11.20 22.42
C ASN A 257 -14.70 -12.54 23.13
N SER A 258 -13.66 -13.19 23.64
CA SER A 258 -13.79 -14.43 24.40
C SER A 258 -14.47 -14.20 25.76
N ALA A 259 -14.15 -13.09 26.44
CA ALA A 259 -14.73 -12.73 27.74
C ALA A 259 -16.16 -12.16 27.63
N VAL A 260 -16.46 -11.34 26.62
CA VAL A 260 -17.74 -10.62 26.51
C VAL A 260 -18.77 -11.34 25.64
N LYS A 261 -18.35 -12.12 24.62
CA LYS A 261 -19.29 -12.73 23.65
C LYS A 261 -19.39 -14.25 23.70
N ALA A 262 -18.55 -14.96 24.44
CA ALA A 262 -18.54 -16.44 24.50
C ALA A 262 -18.69 -17.13 23.12
N ARG A 263 -18.18 -16.49 22.06
CA ARG A 263 -18.25 -17.01 20.68
C ARG A 263 -16.82 -17.10 20.15
N ARG A 264 -16.37 -18.33 19.87
CA ARG A 264 -15.10 -18.57 19.19
C ARG A 264 -15.09 -17.80 17.87
N THR A 265 -14.06 -17.02 17.63
CA THR A 265 -13.76 -16.36 16.35
C THR A 265 -13.52 -17.43 15.28
N ARG A 266 -14.59 -17.95 14.66
CA ARG A 266 -14.54 -18.70 13.41
C ARG A 266 -15.02 -17.80 12.29
N PHE A 267 -14.33 -17.85 11.14
CA PHE A 267 -14.79 -17.25 9.90
C PHE A 267 -16.21 -17.75 9.59
N ARG A 268 -17.19 -16.83 9.52
CA ARG A 268 -18.54 -17.16 9.08
C ARG A 268 -18.51 -17.49 7.60
N HIS A 269 -19.25 -18.53 7.19
CA HIS A 269 -19.39 -18.93 5.80
C HIS A 269 -19.78 -17.74 4.90
N PRO A 270 -19.23 -17.63 3.69
CA PRO A 270 -19.53 -16.55 2.73
C PRO A 270 -21.03 -16.39 2.39
N ASP A 271 -21.83 -17.42 2.63
CA ASP A 271 -23.26 -17.48 2.27
C ASP A 271 -24.18 -16.63 3.16
N ASP A 272 -23.70 -16.13 4.30
CA ASP A 272 -24.47 -15.28 5.22
C ASP A 272 -24.56 -13.81 4.77
N LEU A 273 -23.88 -13.42 3.69
CA LEU A 273 -23.87 -12.04 3.16
C LEU A 273 -25.01 -11.74 2.17
N GLY A 274 -25.76 -12.75 1.74
CA GLY A 274 -26.78 -12.64 0.69
C GLY A 274 -28.24 -12.64 1.16
N ARG A 275 -28.51 -12.54 2.47
CA ARG A 275 -29.90 -12.50 2.97
C ARG A 275 -30.23 -11.09 3.48
N PRO A 276 -31.35 -10.50 3.01
CA PRO A 276 -31.77 -9.13 3.35
C PRO A 276 -32.00 -8.94 4.85
#